data_AF-A0AAW2BF49-F1
#
_entry.id   AF-A0AAW2BF49-F1
#
_cell.length_a   1.000
_cell.length_b   1.000
_cell.length_c   1.000
_cell.angle_alpha   90.00
_cell.angle_beta   90.00
_cell.angle_gamma   90.00
#
_symmetry.space_group_name_H-M   'P 1'
#
loop_
_entity.id
_entity.type
_entity.pdbx_description
1 polymer ?
#
loop_
_entity_poly.entity_id
_entity_poly.type
_entity_poly.pdbx_seq_one_letter_code
_entity_poly.pdbx_strand_id
1 'polypeptide(L)'
;MGWKFGSKVLNGSYDAEVTEALAVEEGILSAKEMELHQIVVESDSVVVVEAINANNCNGDVGPVKQGTLELLRHFKSWKVRHLKRDYNRAAHYLAQVAKANGTTQQWKGMEPPMIQ
;
A
#
# COMPACT_ATOMS: atom_id res chain seq x y z
N MET A 1 -17.90 -9.04 -7.08
CA MET A 1 -16.52 -8.76 -6.63
C MET A 1 -15.95 -7.74 -7.58
N GLY A 2 -15.47 -6.60 -7.07
CA GLY A 2 -14.89 -5.53 -7.88
C GLY A 2 -13.49 -5.19 -7.38
N TRP A 3 -12.67 -4.59 -8.23
CA TRP A 3 -11.36 -4.03 -7.88
C TRP A 3 -11.52 -2.61 -7.31
N LYS A 4 -10.57 -2.20 -6.47
CA LYS A 4 -10.48 -0.85 -5.90
C LYS A 4 -9.07 -0.31 -6.12
N PHE A 5 -8.97 0.91 -6.60
CA PHE A 5 -7.74 1.70 -6.64
C PHE A 5 -7.85 2.87 -5.66
N GLY A 6 -6.72 3.33 -5.15
CA GLY A 6 -6.65 4.46 -4.24
C GLY A 6 -5.40 5.28 -4.46
N SER A 7 -5.52 6.59 -4.29
CA SER A 7 -4.41 7.52 -4.21
C SER A 7 -4.65 8.43 -3.02
N LYS A 8 -3.64 8.63 -2.17
CA LYS A 8 -3.77 9.37 -0.92
C LYS A 8 -2.69 10.42 -0.82
N VAL A 9 -3.10 11.64 -0.47
CA VAL A 9 -2.18 12.72 -0.11
C VAL A 9 -1.70 12.47 1.32
N LEU A 10 -0.39 12.57 1.51
CA LEU A 10 0.23 12.45 2.83
C LEU A 10 0.30 13.82 3.49
N ASN A 11 0.01 13.89 4.79
CA ASN A 11 0.00 15.15 5.57
C ASN A 11 1.42 15.61 5.98
N GLY A 12 2.41 15.41 5.12
CA GLY A 12 3.81 15.74 5.40
C GLY A 12 4.75 15.37 4.26
N SER A 13 5.98 15.86 4.34
CA SER A 13 7.07 15.38 3.49
C SER A 13 7.73 14.20 4.20
N TYR A 14 7.54 13.02 3.65
CA TYR A 14 8.12 11.78 4.14
C TYR A 14 9.15 11.26 3.15
N ASP A 15 10.16 10.55 3.64
CA ASP A 15 11.06 9.79 2.78
C ASP A 15 10.32 8.68 2.02
N ALA A 16 10.95 8.18 0.97
CA ALA A 16 10.38 7.16 0.11
C ALA A 16 9.97 5.91 0.91
N GLU A 17 10.80 5.48 1.87
CA GLU A 17 10.52 4.30 2.69
C GLU A 17 9.22 4.44 3.50
N VAL A 18 9.04 5.58 4.18
CA VAL A 18 7.83 5.87 4.96
C VAL A 18 6.61 5.98 4.04
N THR A 19 6.76 6.60 2.88
CA THR A 19 5.71 6.73 1.87
C THR A 19 5.24 5.36 1.38
N GLU A 20 6.17 4.46 1.08
CA GLU A 20 5.86 3.09 0.65
C GLU A 20 5.20 2.27 1.77
N ALA A 21 5.68 2.40 3.01
CA ALA A 21 5.07 1.72 4.16
C ALA A 21 3.60 2.16 4.37
N LEU A 22 3.34 3.47 4.29
CA LEU A 22 1.98 4.03 4.38
C LEU A 22 1.09 3.59 3.22
N ALA A 23 1.63 3.52 2.00
CA ALA A 23 0.90 3.03 0.84
C ALA A 23 0.47 1.56 1.00
N VAL A 24 1.36 0.71 1.54
CA VAL A 24 1.05 -0.68 1.87
C VAL A 24 -0.04 -0.78 2.94
N GLU A 25 0.05 0.01 4.01
CA GLU A 25 -0.95 0.04 5.08
C GLU A 25 -2.34 0.40 4.54
N GLU A 26 -2.45 1.43 3.70
CA GLU A 26 -3.71 1.85 3.08
C GLU A 26 -4.28 0.81 2.10
N GLY A 27 -3.40 0.10 1.39
CA GLY A 27 -3.80 -1.02 0.53
C GLY A 27 -4.42 -2.16 1.34
N ILE A 28 -3.82 -2.50 2.49
CA ILE A 28 -4.33 -3.54 3.39
C ILE A 28 -5.64 -3.10 4.06
N LEU A 29 -5.73 -1.84 4.50
CA LEU A 29 -6.98 -1.27 5.01
C LEU A 29 -8.10 -1.37 3.97
N SER A 30 -7.81 -1.01 2.72
CA SER A 30 -8.75 -1.11 1.62
C SER A 30 -9.19 -2.54 1.36
N ALA A 31 -8.28 -3.52 1.42
CA ALA A 31 -8.62 -4.93 1.30
C ALA A 31 -9.54 -5.41 2.44
N LYS A 32 -9.33 -4.90 3.66
CA LYS A 32 -10.20 -5.17 4.82
C LYS A 32 -11.61 -4.58 4.61
N GLU A 33 -11.72 -3.34 4.12
CA GLU A 33 -13.01 -2.70 3.79
C GLU A 33 -13.76 -3.45 2.67
N MET A 34 -13.04 -4.16 1.81
CA MET A 34 -13.62 -5.01 0.76
C MET A 34 -14.00 -6.41 1.25
N GLU A 35 -13.85 -6.67 2.55
CA GLU A 35 -14.15 -7.96 3.20
C GLU A 35 -13.39 -9.13 2.56
N LEU A 36 -12.18 -8.85 2.06
CA LEU A 36 -11.30 -9.89 1.54
C LEU A 36 -10.78 -10.72 2.72
N HIS A 37 -10.79 -12.04 2.54
CA HIS A 37 -10.34 -12.97 3.58
C HIS A 37 -8.91 -13.45 3.33
N GLN A 38 -8.43 -13.37 2.10
CA GLN A 38 -7.10 -13.79 1.69
C GLN A 38 -6.51 -12.74 0.75
N ILE A 39 -5.27 -12.32 1.01
CA ILE A 39 -4.61 -11.26 0.24
C ILE A 39 -3.18 -11.60 -0.14
N VAL A 40 -2.71 -11.01 -1.24
CA VAL A 40 -1.30 -10.92 -1.57
C VAL A 40 -0.97 -9.43 -1.68
N VAL A 41 0.01 -8.99 -0.90
CA VAL A 41 0.51 -7.62 -0.92
C VAL A 41 1.79 -7.60 -1.73
N GLU A 42 1.84 -6.73 -2.73
CA GLU A 42 2.99 -6.57 -3.59
C GLU A 42 3.49 -5.13 -3.52
N SER A 43 4.79 -4.93 -3.34
CA SER A 43 5.43 -3.61 -3.26
C SER A 43 6.81 -3.65 -3.92
N ASP A 44 7.24 -2.54 -4.52
CA ASP A 44 8.59 -2.40 -5.06
C ASP A 44 9.64 -1.98 -4.03
N SER A 45 9.23 -1.76 -2.78
CA SER A 45 10.14 -1.52 -1.66
C SER A 45 10.57 -2.83 -0.99
N VAL A 46 11.79 -3.29 -1.30
CA VAL A 46 12.39 -4.46 -0.63
C VAL A 46 12.38 -4.28 0.88
N VAL A 47 12.71 -3.08 1.37
CA VAL A 47 12.82 -2.81 2.81
C VAL A 47 11.48 -2.99 3.53
N VAL A 48 10.39 -2.52 2.93
CA VAL A 48 9.04 -2.69 3.50
C VAL A 48 8.63 -4.16 3.48
N VAL A 49 8.88 -4.86 2.37
CA VAL A 49 8.58 -6.30 2.21
C VAL A 49 9.34 -7.14 3.24
N GLU A 50 10.64 -6.91 3.40
CA GLU A 50 11.48 -7.63 4.35
C GLU A 50 11.08 -7.32 5.79
N ALA A 51 10.78 -6.06 6.11
CA ALA A 51 10.36 -5.67 7.45
C ALA A 51 9.06 -6.36 7.88
N ILE A 52 8.06 -6.45 6.98
CA ILE A 52 6.79 -7.14 7.25
C ILE A 52 7.03 -8.65 7.40
N ASN A 53 7.79 -9.26 6.48
CA ASN A 53 8.08 -10.70 6.52
C ASN A 53 8.91 -11.11 7.75
N ALA A 54 9.84 -10.27 8.18
CA ALA A 54 10.64 -10.49 9.39
C ALA A 54 9.91 -10.11 10.69
N ASN A 55 8.68 -9.58 10.60
CA ASN A 55 7.93 -9.02 11.73
C ASN A 55 8.78 -8.02 12.54
N ASN A 56 9.58 -7.22 11.83
CA ASN A 56 10.57 -6.30 12.39
C ASN A 56 10.05 -4.86 12.36
N CYS A 57 9.67 -4.34 13.52
CA CYS A 57 9.15 -2.99 13.69
C CYS A 57 10.23 -1.96 14.13
N ASN A 58 11.52 -2.20 13.87
CA ASN A 58 12.57 -1.26 14.23
C ASN A 58 12.68 -0.09 13.22
N GLY A 59 13.19 1.06 13.69
CA GLY A 59 13.45 2.28 12.91
C GLY A 59 12.29 3.31 12.92
N ASP A 60 12.47 4.44 12.24
CA ASP A 60 11.50 5.55 12.13
C ASP A 60 10.11 5.12 11.62
N VAL A 61 10.06 4.07 10.81
CA VAL A 61 8.83 3.47 10.26
C VAL A 61 8.20 2.39 11.15
N GLY A 62 8.79 2.11 12.32
CA GLY A 62 8.33 1.08 13.26
C GLY A 62 6.85 1.13 13.62
N PRO A 63 6.28 2.32 13.92
CA PRO A 63 4.85 2.44 14.22
C PRO A 63 3.93 2.06 13.05
N VAL A 64 4.26 2.48 11.82
CA VAL A 64 3.49 2.14 10.60
C VAL A 64 3.60 0.63 10.29
N LYS A 65 4.79 0.06 10.48
CA LYS A 65 5.00 -1.39 10.36
C LYS A 65 4.15 -2.17 11.36
N GLN A 66 4.02 -1.67 12.58
CA GLN A 66 3.19 -2.30 13.62
C GLN A 66 1.70 -2.21 13.28
N GLY A 67 1.21 -1.05 12.84
CA GLY A 67 -0.17 -0.88 12.36
C GLY A 67 -0.51 -1.84 11.22
N THR A 68 0.41 -1.94 10.25
CA THR A 68 0.32 -2.88 9.13
C THR A 68 0.21 -4.34 9.59
N LEU A 69 1.05 -4.79 10.52
CA LEU A 69 1.02 -6.16 11.03
C LEU A 69 -0.28 -6.48 11.79
N GLU A 70 -0.80 -5.53 12.57
CA GLU A 70 -2.10 -5.70 13.25
C GLU A 70 -3.27 -5.79 12.25
N LEU A 71 -3.22 -5.01 11.16
CA LEU A 71 -4.22 -5.14 10.08
C LEU A 71 -4.16 -6.52 9.43
N LEU A 72 -2.97 -7.05 9.17
CA LEU A 72 -2.77 -8.36 8.54
C LEU A 72 -3.38 -9.53 9.35
N ARG A 73 -3.50 -9.39 10.68
CA ARG A 73 -4.14 -10.41 11.55
C ARG A 73 -5.63 -10.62 11.27
N HIS A 74 -6.29 -9.70 10.57
CA HIS A 74 -7.71 -9.81 10.22
C HIS A 74 -7.96 -10.75 9.04
N PHE A 75 -6.91 -11.10 8.27
CA PHE A 75 -7.01 -11.97 7.12
C PHE A 75 -6.75 -13.42 7.51
N LYS A 76 -7.49 -14.36 6.92
CA LYS A 76 -7.28 -15.81 7.13
C LYS A 76 -5.92 -16.25 6.58
N SER A 77 -5.44 -15.60 5.53
CA SER A 77 -4.12 -15.85 4.94
C SER A 77 -3.63 -14.61 4.21
N TRP A 78 -2.35 -14.31 4.34
CA TRP A 78 -1.71 -13.22 3.61
C TRP A 78 -0.29 -13.61 3.18
N LYS A 79 0.20 -12.97 2.12
CA LYS A 79 1.61 -13.03 1.68
C LYS A 79 2.07 -11.64 1.30
N VAL A 80 3.33 -11.31 1.59
CA VAL A 80 3.95 -10.06 1.13
C VAL A 80 5.13 -10.41 0.23
N ARG A 81 5.19 -9.78 -0.95
CA ARG A 81 6.20 -10.06 -1.97
C ARG A 81 6.77 -8.78 -2.57
N HIS A 82 8.04 -8.85 -2.92
CA HIS A 82 8.70 -7.79 -3.66
C HIS A 82 8.39 -7.92 -5.16
N LEU A 83 8.06 -6.80 -5.79
CA LEU A 83 7.97 -6.66 -7.24
C LEU A 83 9.04 -5.71 -7.75
N LYS A 84 9.54 -5.94 -8.97
CA LYS A 84 10.35 -4.91 -9.63
C LYS A 84 9.48 -3.70 -9.92
N ARG A 85 10.07 -2.50 -9.84
CA ARG A 85 9.39 -1.22 -10.06
C ARG A 85 8.63 -1.13 -11.38
N ASP A 86 9.11 -1.80 -12.43
CA ASP A 86 8.42 -1.90 -13.72
C ASP A 86 7.05 -2.59 -13.66
N TYR A 87 6.83 -3.44 -12.67
CA TYR A 87 5.55 -4.11 -12.41
C TYR A 87 4.69 -3.37 -11.37
N ASN A 88 5.19 -2.29 -10.75
CA ASN A 88 4.45 -1.45 -9.81
C ASN A 88 4.11 -0.06 -10.38
N ARG A 89 4.06 0.07 -11.72
CA ARG A 89 3.81 1.35 -12.41
C ARG A 89 2.49 1.99 -12.00
N ALA A 90 1.43 1.18 -11.83
CA ALA A 90 0.12 1.67 -11.44
C ALA A 90 0.13 2.43 -10.12
N ALA A 91 0.69 1.84 -9.06
CA ALA A 91 0.81 2.49 -7.76
C ALA A 91 1.70 3.74 -7.84
N HIS A 92 2.78 3.66 -8.61
CA HIS A 92 3.68 4.80 -8.81
C HIS A 92 2.97 5.99 -9.48
N TYR A 93 2.18 5.75 -10.53
CA TYR A 93 1.40 6.81 -11.19
C TYR A 93 0.34 7.39 -10.27
N LEU A 94 -0.37 6.56 -9.52
CA LEU A 94 -1.36 7.02 -8.54
C LEU A 94 -0.74 7.91 -7.46
N ALA A 95 0.43 7.57 -6.95
CA ALA A 95 1.16 8.38 -5.99
C ALA A 95 1.58 9.74 -6.59
N GLN A 96 2.05 9.74 -7.84
CA GLN A 96 2.39 10.99 -8.54
C GLN A 96 1.16 11.88 -8.77
N VAL A 97 0.01 11.31 -9.13
CA VAL A 97 -1.23 12.08 -9.30
C VAL A 97 -1.69 12.68 -7.98
N ALA A 98 -1.66 11.93 -6.87
CA ALA A 98 -1.99 12.49 -5.55
C ALA A 98 -1.06 13.65 -5.19
N LYS A 99 0.25 13.50 -5.45
CA LYS A 99 1.23 14.56 -5.19
C LYS A 99 1.01 15.80 -6.06
N ALA A 100 0.69 15.62 -7.34
CA ALA A 100 0.49 16.72 -8.29
C ALA A 100 -0.82 17.47 -8.06
N ASN A 101 -1.91 16.75 -7.79
CA ASN A 101 -3.25 17.33 -7.68
C ASN A 101 -3.59 17.77 -6.25
N GLY A 102 -2.87 17.26 -5.24
CA GLY A 102 -3.17 17.54 -3.84
C GLY A 102 -4.50 16.96 -3.38
N THR A 103 -5.01 15.93 -4.06
CA THR A 103 -6.31 15.30 -3.77
C THR A 103 -6.19 13.80 -3.54
N THR A 104 -6.81 13.32 -2.46
CA THR A 104 -7.03 11.87 -2.22
C THR A 104 -8.23 11.41 -3.04
N GLN A 105 -8.09 10.30 -3.77
CA GLN A 105 -9.12 9.75 -4.65
C GLN A 105 -9.19 8.22 -4.53
N GLN A 106 -10.39 7.66 -4.70
CA GLN A 106 -10.63 6.22 -4.75
C GLN A 106 -11.50 5.87 -5.96
N TRP A 107 -11.18 4.76 -6.61
CA TRP A 107 -11.94 4.23 -7.74
C TRP A 107 -12.39 2.82 -7.41
N LYS A 108 -13.70 2.58 -7.37
CA LYS A 108 -14.29 1.25 -7.10
C LYS A 108 -15.00 0.78 -8.35
N GLY A 109 -14.66 -0.42 -8.84
CA GLY A 109 -15.26 -1.00 -10.03
C GLY A 109 -14.93 -0.30 -11.35
N MET A 110 -14.01 0.67 -11.34
CA MET A 110 -13.50 1.35 -12.53
C MET A 110 -11.99 1.46 -12.47
N GLU A 111 -11.34 1.40 -13.63
CA GLU A 111 -9.91 1.66 -13.77
C GLU A 111 -9.67 3.17 -13.78
N PRO A 112 -8.73 3.67 -12.99
CA PRO A 112 -8.39 5.08 -12.99
C PRO A 112 -7.80 5.47 -14.36
N PRO A 113 -8.19 6.62 -14.95
CA PRO A 113 -7.81 7.01 -16.31
C PRO A 113 -6.29 7.18 -16.52
N MET A 114 -5.52 7.31 -15.43
CA MET A 114 -4.06 7.42 -15.45
C MET A 114 -3.31 6.08 -15.53
N ILE A 115 -4.01 4.94 -15.50
CA ILE A 115 -3.42 3.59 -15.49
C ILE A 115 -3.81 2.79 -16.75
N GLN A 116 -4.27 3.47 -17.80
CA GLN A 116 -4.63 2.84 -19.08
C GLN A 116 -3.41 2.38 -19.89
#